data_AF-A0A846PV87-F1
#
_entry.id   AF-A0A846PV87-F1
#
_cell.length_a   1.000
_cell.length_b   1.000
_cell.length_c   1.000
_cell.angle_alpha   90.00
_cell.angle_beta   90.00
_cell.angle_gamma   90.00
#
_symmetry.space_group_name_H-M   'P 1'
#
loop_
_entity.id
_entity.type
_entity.pdbx_description
1 polymer ?
#
loop_
_entity_poly.entity_id
_entity_poly.type
_entity_poly.pdbx_seq_one_letter_code
_entity_poly.pdbx_strand_id
1 'polypeptide(L)'
;MGLEKWLAVTSLALFFMFIGQMITLYLFMTEVPEGIDVFDFEPNPKILQFISISVAPAGILAGLSFLMSRRYGSKLIGYLIIAGGVVQVVGMAYCYTIVDRIETEYLTDMVVYTPILFMALSIPVFIVGASLLKLKKRRPKKEYF
;
A
#
# COMPACT_ATOMS: atom_id res chain seq x y z
N MET A 1 7.46 -4.36 -22.13
CA MET A 1 6.60 -4.84 -21.03
C MET A 1 7.37 -5.46 -19.86
N GLY A 2 8.69 -5.73 -19.96
CA GLY A 2 9.44 -6.34 -18.84
C GLY A 2 9.52 -5.44 -17.60
N LEU A 3 10.14 -4.27 -17.75
CA LEU A 3 10.39 -3.34 -16.63
C LEU A 3 9.10 -2.89 -15.94
N GLU A 4 8.08 -2.46 -16.69
CA GLU A 4 6.79 -1.99 -16.15
C GLU A 4 6.09 -3.07 -15.30
N LYS A 5 6.15 -4.33 -15.74
CA LYS A 5 5.60 -5.46 -15.02
C LYS A 5 6.36 -5.70 -13.72
N TRP A 6 7.69 -5.68 -13.76
CA TRP A 6 8.51 -5.83 -12.55
C TRP A 6 8.28 -4.69 -11.56
N LEU A 7 8.16 -3.45 -12.02
CA LEU A 7 7.81 -2.30 -11.16
C LEU A 7 6.45 -2.50 -10.47
N ALA A 8 5.44 -2.96 -11.21
CA ALA A 8 4.11 -3.24 -10.65
C ALA A 8 4.12 -4.41 -9.65
N VAL A 9 4.91 -5.46 -9.91
CA VAL A 9 5.08 -6.58 -8.98
C VAL A 9 5.80 -6.15 -7.71
N THR A 10 6.89 -5.38 -7.82
CA THR A 10 7.62 -4.85 -6.66
C THR A 10 6.74 -3.92 -5.83
N SER A 11 5.95 -3.06 -6.49
CA SER A 11 4.96 -2.21 -5.81
C SER A 11 3.98 -3.05 -4.99
N LEU A 12 3.41 -4.12 -5.56
CA LEU A 12 2.51 -5.02 -4.87
C LEU A 12 3.18 -5.67 -3.64
N ALA A 13 4.42 -6.14 -3.80
CA ALA A 13 5.18 -6.73 -2.69
C ALA A 13 5.41 -5.74 -1.54
N LEU A 14 5.70 -4.47 -1.84
CA LEU A 14 5.85 -3.43 -0.82
C LEU A 14 4.52 -3.10 -0.10
N PHE A 15 3.38 -3.18 -0.79
CA PHE A 15 2.08 -3.06 -0.11
C PHE A 15 1.85 -4.21 0.87
N PHE A 16 2.18 -5.46 0.51
CA PHE A 16 2.10 -6.58 1.44
C PHE A 16 3.05 -6.39 2.64
N MET A 17 4.28 -5.96 2.38
CA MET A 17 5.27 -5.69 3.43
C MET A 17 4.77 -4.62 4.42
N PHE A 18 4.22 -3.51 3.91
CA PHE A 18 3.66 -2.44 4.74
C PHE A 18 2.55 -2.95 5.67
N ILE A 19 1.64 -3.77 5.14
CA ILE A 19 0.53 -4.30 5.92
C ILE A 19 1.00 -5.29 6.97
N GLY A 20 1.92 -6.18 6.62
CA GLY A 20 2.52 -7.11 7.59
C GLY A 20 3.16 -6.35 8.75
N GLN A 21 3.91 -5.29 8.45
CA GLN A 21 4.52 -4.42 9.46
C GLN A 21 3.48 -3.74 10.34
N MET A 22 2.44 -3.15 9.74
CA MET A 22 1.38 -2.45 10.48
C MET A 22 0.54 -3.39 11.35
N ILE A 23 0.19 -4.57 10.85
CA ILE A 23 -0.52 -5.58 11.65
C ILE A 23 0.34 -6.03 12.83
N THR A 24 1.61 -6.34 12.59
CA THR A 24 2.53 -6.78 13.64
C THR A 24 2.70 -5.69 14.70
N LEU A 25 2.81 -4.44 14.28
CA LEU A 25 2.90 -3.29 15.19
C LEU A 25 1.65 -3.15 16.05
N TYR A 26 0.45 -3.29 15.47
CA TYR A 26 -0.80 -3.12 16.18
C TYR A 26 -1.03 -4.25 17.17
N LEU A 27 -0.70 -5.48 16.79
CA LEU A 27 -0.75 -6.64 17.70
C LEU A 27 0.23 -6.50 18.86
N PHE A 28 1.43 -5.95 18.61
CA PHE A 28 2.38 -5.66 19.68
C PHE A 28 1.85 -4.63 20.68
N MET A 29 1.09 -3.64 20.22
CA MET A 29 0.48 -2.61 21.08
C MET A 29 -0.79 -3.09 21.81
N THR A 30 -1.35 -4.26 21.46
CA THR A 30 -2.50 -4.84 22.18
C THR A 30 -2.13 -5.79 23.31
N GLU A 31 -1.01 -6.49 23.18
CA GLU A 31 -0.54 -7.44 24.19
C GLU A 31 0.96 -7.22 24.35
N VAL A 32 1.33 -6.31 25.25
CA VAL A 32 2.74 -6.10 25.59
C VAL A 32 3.25 -7.31 26.37
N PRO A 33 4.31 -8.00 25.92
CA PRO A 33 4.86 -9.13 26.66
C PRO A 33 5.36 -8.69 28.06
N GLU A 34 4.82 -9.29 29.11
CA GLU A 34 5.27 -9.06 30.49
C GLU A 34 6.78 -9.34 30.62
N GLY A 35 7.56 -8.34 31.05
CA GLY A 35 9.00 -8.45 31.26
C GLY A 35 9.89 -7.71 30.26
N ILE A 36 9.30 -7.03 29.27
CA ILE A 36 10.00 -5.98 28.51
C ILE A 36 9.71 -4.66 29.23
N ASP A 37 10.73 -4.00 29.77
CA ASP A 37 10.60 -2.61 30.21
C ASP A 37 10.33 -1.75 28.96
N VAL A 38 9.05 -1.50 28.65
CA VAL A 38 8.61 -0.79 27.44
C VAL A 38 8.78 0.73 27.56
N PHE A 39 9.66 1.19 28.46
CA PHE A 39 9.90 2.59 28.79
C PHE A 39 10.40 3.48 27.62
N ASP A 40 10.54 2.96 26.39
CA ASP A 40 11.06 3.72 25.24
C ASP A 40 10.37 3.38 23.90
N PHE A 41 9.22 2.68 23.90
CA PHE A 41 8.51 2.40 22.66
C PHE A 41 7.56 3.54 22.26
N GLU A 42 8.00 4.36 21.30
CA GLU A 42 7.16 5.37 20.67
C GLU A 42 6.52 4.87 19.36
N PRO A 43 5.19 4.77 19.25
CA PRO A 43 4.51 4.28 18.03
C PRO A 43 4.72 5.19 16.81
N ASN A 44 4.70 6.51 17.01
CA ASN A 44 4.73 7.50 15.92
C ASN A 44 5.95 7.37 15.00
N PRO A 45 7.20 7.38 15.49
CA PRO A 45 8.38 7.24 14.63
C PRO A 45 8.41 5.89 13.90
N LYS A 46 7.88 4.82 14.49
CA LYS A 46 7.81 3.49 13.85
C LYS A 46 6.83 3.48 12.68
N ILE A 47 5.64 4.07 12.85
CA ILE A 47 4.67 4.19 11.76
C ILE A 47 5.25 5.04 10.63
N LEU A 48 5.87 6.18 10.93
CA LEU A 48 6.51 7.03 9.90
C LEU A 48 7.61 6.26 9.14
N GLN A 49 8.40 5.46 9.85
CA GLN A 49 9.43 4.63 9.26
C GLN A 49 8.83 3.59 8.29
N PHE A 50 7.77 2.89 8.69
CA PHE A 50 7.10 1.91 7.81
C PHE A 50 6.46 2.56 6.60
N ILE A 51 5.88 3.75 6.75
CA ILE A 51 5.36 4.52 5.62
C ILE A 51 6.49 4.83 4.63
N SER A 52 7.63 5.32 5.13
CA SER A 52 8.75 5.78 4.31
C SER A 52 9.46 4.64 3.58
N ILE A 53 9.62 3.48 4.21
CA ILE A 53 10.35 2.34 3.64
C ILE A 53 9.45 1.48 2.73
N SER A 54 8.14 1.46 2.97
CA SER A 54 7.23 0.53 2.31
C SER A 54 6.19 1.24 1.43
N VAL A 55 5.13 1.82 2.00
CA VAL A 55 3.97 2.28 1.21
C VAL A 55 4.27 3.49 0.31
N ALA A 56 5.16 4.40 0.74
CA ALA A 56 5.56 5.54 -0.06
C ALA A 56 6.29 5.12 -1.35
N PRO A 57 7.35 4.30 -1.31
CA PRO A 57 7.96 3.77 -2.54
C PRO A 57 7.00 2.85 -3.30
N ALA A 58 6.13 2.07 -2.63
CA ALA A 58 5.11 1.26 -3.30
C ALA A 58 4.21 2.10 -4.21
N GLY A 59 3.69 3.22 -3.71
CA GLY A 59 2.84 4.14 -4.44
C GLY A 59 3.56 4.78 -5.64
N ILE A 60 4.82 5.20 -5.45
CA ILE A 60 5.64 5.76 -6.53
C ILE A 60 5.83 4.72 -7.64
N LEU A 61 6.19 3.48 -7.29
CA LEU A 61 6.38 2.40 -8.26
C LEU A 61 5.09 2.03 -8.99
N ALA A 62 3.94 2.01 -8.29
CA ALA A 62 2.63 1.84 -8.92
C ALA A 62 2.38 2.95 -9.94
N GLY A 63 2.59 4.22 -9.55
CA GLY A 63 2.42 5.38 -10.42
C GLY A 63 3.33 5.37 -11.64
N LEU A 64 4.60 5.02 -11.47
CA LEU A 64 5.56 4.88 -12.57
C LEU A 64 5.17 3.76 -13.53
N SER A 65 4.80 2.58 -12.99
CA SER A 65 4.32 1.46 -13.80
C SER A 65 3.08 1.83 -14.62
N PHE A 66 2.18 2.64 -14.05
CA PHE A 66 1.03 3.20 -14.74
C PHE A 66 1.46 4.16 -15.86
N LEU A 67 2.33 5.13 -15.56
CA LEU A 67 2.73 6.18 -16.49
C LEU A 67 3.41 5.61 -17.74
N MET A 68 4.22 4.57 -17.58
CA MET A 68 4.86 3.86 -18.68
C MET A 68 3.83 3.06 -19.50
N SER A 69 2.92 2.36 -18.81
CA SER A 69 1.93 1.50 -19.44
C SER A 69 0.78 2.24 -20.12
N ARG A 70 0.51 3.51 -19.77
CA ARG A 70 -0.66 4.25 -20.28
C ARG A 70 -0.67 4.45 -21.80
N ARG A 71 0.50 4.44 -22.46
CA ARG A 71 0.60 4.66 -23.92
C ARG A 71 0.19 3.44 -24.74
N TYR A 72 0.43 2.24 -24.22
CA TYR A 72 0.16 0.98 -24.92
C TYR A 72 -0.99 0.18 -24.31
N GLY A 73 -1.38 0.47 -23.06
CA GLY A 73 -2.45 -0.24 -22.34
C GLY A 73 -2.05 -1.67 -21.96
N SER A 74 -2.14 -2.01 -20.67
CA SER A 74 -1.81 -3.35 -20.16
C SER A 74 -2.77 -3.79 -19.06
N LYS A 75 -3.67 -4.73 -19.39
CA LYS A 75 -4.63 -5.26 -18.42
C LYS A 75 -3.95 -5.85 -17.19
N LEU A 76 -2.85 -6.59 -17.40
CA LEU A 76 -2.11 -7.23 -16.31
C LEU A 76 -1.59 -6.20 -15.30
N ILE A 77 -1.00 -5.09 -15.77
CA ILE A 77 -0.46 -4.05 -14.90
C ILE A 77 -1.59 -3.32 -14.17
N GLY A 78 -2.71 -3.06 -14.85
CA GLY A 78 -3.91 -2.53 -14.21
C GLY A 78 -4.42 -3.41 -13.06
N TYR A 79 -4.49 -4.73 -13.27
CA TYR A 79 -4.89 -5.68 -12.21
C TYR A 79 -3.91 -5.71 -11.04
N LEU A 80 -2.59 -5.64 -11.29
CA LEU A 80 -1.59 -5.61 -10.23
C LEU A 80 -1.71 -4.35 -9.35
N ILE A 81 -1.94 -3.18 -9.95
CA ILE A 81 -2.14 -1.93 -9.21
C ILE A 81 -3.42 -2.01 -8.38
N ILE A 82 -4.52 -2.51 -8.96
CA ILE A 82 -5.78 -2.72 -8.22
C ILE A 82 -5.57 -3.68 -7.07
N ALA A 83 -4.85 -4.79 -7.29
CA ALA A 83 -4.55 -5.77 -6.24
C ALA A 83 -3.80 -5.11 -5.07
N GLY A 84 -2.84 -4.23 -5.34
CA GLY A 84 -2.14 -3.45 -4.31
C GLY A 84 -3.09 -2.59 -3.47
N GLY A 85 -4.03 -1.91 -4.12
CA GLY A 85 -5.08 -1.15 -3.44
C GLY A 85 -6.00 -2.03 -2.59
N VAL A 86 -6.41 -3.21 -3.10
CA VAL A 86 -7.28 -4.14 -2.34
C VAL A 86 -6.56 -4.62 -1.10
N VAL A 87 -5.30 -5.04 -1.27
CA VAL A 87 -4.44 -5.49 -0.18
C VAL A 87 -4.38 -4.39 0.88
N GLN A 88 -4.04 -3.15 0.49
CA GLN A 88 -3.99 -1.99 1.39
C GLN A 88 -5.30 -1.74 2.16
N VAL A 89 -6.45 -1.73 1.49
CA VAL A 89 -7.75 -1.54 2.18
C VAL A 89 -8.00 -2.65 3.20
N VAL A 90 -7.83 -3.91 2.80
CA VAL A 90 -8.12 -5.06 3.67
C VAL A 90 -7.21 -5.06 4.89
N GLY A 91 -5.90 -4.83 4.70
CA GLY A 91 -4.95 -4.76 5.80
C GLY A 91 -5.23 -3.62 6.77
N MET A 92 -5.53 -2.43 6.26
CA MET A 92 -5.84 -1.27 7.10
C MET A 92 -7.20 -1.41 7.80
N ALA A 93 -8.19 -2.02 7.15
CA ALA A 93 -9.46 -2.34 7.79
C ALA A 93 -9.25 -3.29 8.97
N TYR A 94 -8.39 -4.31 8.83
CA TYR A 94 -8.04 -5.19 9.94
C TYR A 94 -7.35 -4.43 11.08
N CYS A 95 -6.34 -3.59 10.78
CA CYS A 95 -5.71 -2.74 11.80
C CYS A 95 -6.75 -1.85 12.51
N TYR A 96 -7.70 -1.26 11.78
CA TYR A 96 -8.76 -0.44 12.35
C TYR A 96 -9.63 -1.21 13.36
N THR A 97 -9.93 -2.49 13.12
CA THR A 97 -10.68 -3.33 14.09
C THR A 97 -9.91 -3.63 15.37
N ILE A 98 -8.58 -3.46 15.36
CA ILE A 98 -7.70 -3.73 16.51
C ILE A 98 -7.47 -2.46 17.33
N VAL A 99 -7.67 -1.26 16.77
CA VAL A 99 -7.38 0.03 17.43
C VAL A 99 -8.01 0.11 18.82
N ASP A 100 -9.27 -0.31 18.96
CA ASP A 100 -10.00 -0.23 20.25
C ASP A 100 -9.43 -1.15 21.35
N ARG A 101 -8.54 -2.08 21.00
CA ARG A 101 -7.90 -3.02 21.93
C ARG A 101 -6.50 -2.59 22.35
N ILE A 102 -5.98 -1.51 21.77
CA ILE A 102 -4.64 -1.00 22.06
C ILE A 102 -4.64 -0.36 23.44
N GLU A 103 -3.57 -0.58 24.21
CA GLU A 103 -3.40 0.06 25.51
C GLU A 103 -3.36 1.60 25.37
N THR A 104 -3.97 2.31 26.32
CA THR A 104 -4.14 3.77 26.24
C THR A 104 -2.83 4.54 26.16
N GLU A 105 -1.72 3.96 26.62
CA GLU A 105 -0.38 4.54 26.55
C GLU A 105 0.14 4.65 25.10
N TYR A 106 -0.30 3.77 24.19
CA TYR A 106 0.13 3.78 22.79
C TYR A 106 -0.91 4.40 21.84
N LEU A 107 -2.09 4.79 22.34
CA LEU A 107 -3.15 5.44 21.56
C LEU A 107 -2.79 6.89 21.24
N THR A 108 -1.94 7.07 20.23
CA THR A 108 -1.66 8.38 19.64
C THR A 108 -2.61 8.69 18.49
N ASP A 109 -2.76 9.97 18.16
CA ASP A 109 -3.50 10.40 16.96
C ASP A 109 -3.02 9.67 15.70
N MET A 110 -1.70 9.44 15.60
CA MET A 110 -1.14 8.74 14.46
C MET A 110 -1.63 7.29 14.37
N VAL A 111 -1.70 6.58 15.49
CA VAL A 111 -2.22 5.20 15.52
C VAL A 111 -3.69 5.16 15.12
N VAL A 112 -4.50 6.12 15.58
CA VAL A 112 -5.93 6.15 15.25
C VAL A 112 -6.18 6.53 13.77
N TYR A 113 -5.48 7.54 13.26
CA TYR A 113 -5.75 8.07 11.91
C TYR A 113 -5.05 7.31 10.78
N THR A 114 -3.93 6.62 11.04
CA THR A 114 -3.17 5.92 10.00
C THR A 114 -4.01 4.93 9.19
N PRO A 115 -4.76 4.00 9.81
CA PRO A 115 -5.58 3.04 9.07
C PRO A 115 -6.62 3.74 8.18
N ILE A 116 -7.27 4.77 8.71
CA ILE A 116 -8.29 5.56 8.01
C ILE A 116 -7.69 6.26 6.79
N LEU A 117 -6.53 6.90 6.98
CA LEU A 117 -5.82 7.62 5.92
C LEU A 117 -5.42 6.66 4.78
N PHE A 118 -4.86 5.48 5.09
CA PHE A 118 -4.45 4.53 4.06
C PHE A 118 -5.63 3.79 3.41
N MET A 119 -6.77 3.64 4.08
CA MET A 119 -8.01 3.22 3.43
C MET A 119 -8.46 4.27 2.40
N ALA A 120 -8.50 5.55 2.78
CA ALA A 120 -8.85 6.64 1.86
C ALA A 120 -7.86 6.75 0.68
N LEU A 121 -6.56 6.58 0.94
CA LEU A 121 -5.51 6.62 -0.08
C LEU A 121 -5.62 5.49 -1.11
N SER A 122 -6.36 4.42 -0.81
CA SER A 122 -6.57 3.33 -1.76
C SER A 122 -7.55 3.69 -2.89
N ILE A 123 -8.42 4.69 -2.68
CA ILE A 123 -9.35 5.19 -3.70
C ILE A 123 -8.60 5.67 -4.98
N PRO A 124 -7.62 6.58 -4.91
CA PRO A 124 -6.87 6.98 -6.10
C PRO A 124 -6.10 5.81 -6.74
N VAL A 125 -5.60 4.85 -5.94
CA VAL A 125 -4.94 3.64 -6.47
C VAL A 125 -5.89 2.83 -7.35
N PHE A 126 -7.15 2.65 -6.91
CA PHE A 126 -8.17 1.97 -7.72
C PHE A 126 -8.50 2.73 -9.00
N ILE A 127 -8.65 4.06 -8.93
CA ILE A 127 -8.94 4.90 -10.10
C ILE A 127 -7.83 4.75 -11.14
N VAL A 128 -6.57 4.84 -10.71
CA VAL A 128 -5.39 4.69 -11.57
C VAL A 128 -5.36 3.29 -12.20
N GLY A 129 -5.50 2.24 -11.41
CA GLY A 129 -5.51 0.86 -11.91
C GLY A 129 -6.66 0.57 -12.89
N ALA A 130 -7.88 1.02 -12.57
CA ALA A 130 -9.07 0.84 -13.40
C ALA A 130 -8.99 1.63 -14.72
N SER A 131 -8.39 2.83 -14.71
CA SER A 131 -8.20 3.61 -15.93
C SER A 131 -7.31 2.87 -16.94
N LEU A 132 -6.35 2.09 -16.47
CA LEU A 132 -5.44 1.28 -17.29
C LEU A 132 -6.15 0.08 -17.94
N LEU A 133 -7.20 -0.44 -17.30
CA LEU A 133 -8.06 -1.50 -17.88
C LEU A 133 -8.91 -0.99 -19.06
N LYS A 134 -9.29 0.29 -19.06
CA LYS A 134 -10.11 0.92 -20.09
C LYS A 134 -9.32 1.33 -21.34
N LEU A 135 -7.99 1.48 -21.22
CA LEU A 135 -7.13 1.88 -22.33
C LEU A 135 -6.98 0.75 -23.35
N LYS A 136 -7.51 0.95 -24.56
CA LYS A 136 -7.28 0.05 -25.71
C LYS A 136 -5.85 0.22 -26.24
N LYS A 137 -5.18 -0.91 -26.54
CA LYS A 137 -3.90 -0.92 -27.26
C LYS A 137 -3.97 -0.02 -28.48
N ARG A 138 -3.16 1.04 -28.52
CA ARG A 138 -2.95 1.83 -29.74
C ARG A 138 -2.30 0.88 -30.74
N ARG A 139 -3.05 0.42 -31.76
CA ARG A 139 -2.50 -0.42 -32.83
C ARG A 139 -1.31 0.35 -33.44
N PRO A 140 -0.12 -0.25 -33.59
CA PRO A 140 0.92 0.39 -34.38
C PRO A 140 0.30 0.69 -35.76
N LYS A 141 0.46 1.93 -36.25
CA LYS A 141 0.10 2.24 -37.63
C LYS A 141 0.87 1.23 -38.48
N LYS A 142 0.16 0.41 -39.26
CA LYS A 142 0.81 -0.44 -40.26
C LYS A 142 1.61 0.50 -41.16
N GLU A 143 2.92 0.43 -41.10
CA GLU A 143 3.76 1.04 -42.12
C GLU A 143 3.51 0.22 -43.38
N TYR A 144 2.68 0.77 -44.27
CA TYR A 144 2.59 0.30 -45.64
C TYR A 144 3.81 0.88 -46.35
N PHE A 145 4.88 0.10 -46.43
CA PHE A 145 5.91 0.29 -47.44
C PHE A 145 5.42 -0.32 -48.76
#